data_AF-A0A8T3NEI4-F1
#
_entry.id   AF-A0A8T3NEI4-F1
#
_cell.length_a   1.000
_cell.length_b   1.000
_cell.length_c   1.000
_cell.angle_alpha   90.00
_cell.angle_beta   90.00
_cell.angle_gamma   90.00
#
_symmetry.space_group_name_H-M   'P 1'
#
loop_
_entity.id
_entity.type
_entity.pdbx_description
1 polymer ?
#
loop_
_entity_poly.entity_id
_entity_poly.type
_entity_poly.pdbx_seq_one_letter_code
_entity_poly.pdbx_strand_id
1 'polypeptide(L)'
;MALSPNPLDWPPADRRERGRFDDPRRRFGTLYAAEERLACFIETLARFRPSVRQLAAEADITSRERPRASSQLPADWCDEHRLARLRLRPGQSWLDLRAFDTREALRRQFAGELLALGIADLDLSGALTSERALTQGIAGWAYDTGYHGVAYSSRFDVAFNCWAVFDNAMIEPILPFRRIRHDNPDLRAAATLFGLAV
;
A
#
# COMPACT_ATOMS: atom_id res chain seq x y z
N MET A 1 -9.37 -25.72 14.59
CA MET A 1 -8.41 -25.40 13.50
C MET A 1 -8.75 -23.99 13.04
N ALA A 2 -7.92 -22.99 13.33
CA ALA A 2 -8.22 -21.62 12.89
C ALA A 2 -8.23 -21.58 11.35
N LEU A 3 -9.29 -21.05 10.75
CA LEU A 3 -9.36 -20.86 9.31
C LEU A 3 -8.20 -19.95 8.89
N SER A 4 -7.43 -20.37 7.88
CA SER A 4 -6.40 -19.50 7.31
C SER A 4 -7.08 -18.26 6.72
N PRO A 5 -6.55 -17.04 6.97
CA PRO A 5 -7.18 -15.83 6.46
C PRO A 5 -7.19 -15.84 4.93
N ASN A 6 -8.34 -15.50 4.34
CA ASN A 6 -8.43 -15.23 2.91
C ASN A 6 -7.98 -13.77 2.67
N PRO A 7 -6.81 -13.54 2.06
CA PRO A 7 -6.29 -12.19 1.84
C PRO A 7 -7.08 -11.39 0.79
N LEU A 8 -8.02 -12.00 0.08
CA LEU A 8 -8.91 -11.35 -0.88
C LEU A 8 -10.32 -11.11 -0.33
N ASP A 9 -10.57 -11.41 0.94
CA ASP A 9 -11.80 -10.96 1.59
C ASP A 9 -11.76 -9.44 1.75
N TRP A 10 -12.87 -8.78 1.39
CA TRP A 10 -13.01 -7.35 1.63
C TRP A 10 -12.85 -7.05 3.11
N PRO A 11 -12.13 -5.96 3.47
CA PRO A 11 -11.94 -5.61 4.87
C PRO A 11 -13.30 -5.47 5.59
N PRO A 12 -13.43 -5.97 6.83
CA PRO A 12 -14.62 -5.75 7.63
C PRO A 12 -14.82 -4.25 7.88
N ALA A 13 -16.07 -3.82 8.09
CA ALA A 13 -16.45 -2.41 8.11
C ALA A 13 -15.66 -1.56 9.12
N ASP A 14 -15.20 -2.14 10.23
CA ASP A 14 -14.38 -1.52 11.27
C ASP A 14 -12.92 -1.27 10.86
N ARG A 15 -12.46 -1.87 9.75
CA ARG A 15 -11.09 -1.73 9.21
C ARG A 15 -11.01 -0.92 7.91
N ARG A 16 -12.13 -0.40 7.39
CA ARG A 16 -12.25 0.31 6.10
C ARG A 16 -11.78 1.78 6.10
N GLU A 17 -11.01 2.24 7.10
CA GLU A 17 -10.63 3.67 7.25
C GLU A 17 -9.12 3.90 7.48
N ARG A 18 -8.26 2.91 7.22
CA ARG A 18 -6.84 2.97 7.64
C ARG A 18 -5.88 3.27 6.49
N GLY A 19 -6.28 2.97 5.26
CA GLY A 19 -5.51 3.12 4.04
C GLY A 19 -5.60 4.50 3.38
N ARG A 20 -4.74 4.72 2.40
CA ARG A 20 -4.64 5.98 1.60
C ARG A 20 -5.87 6.19 0.72
N PHE A 21 -6.42 5.12 0.17
CA PHE A 21 -7.56 5.13 -0.76
C PHE A 21 -8.79 4.46 -0.15
N ASP A 22 -8.91 4.56 1.17
CA ASP A 22 -10.08 4.13 1.93
C ASP A 22 -11.09 5.28 1.98
N ASP A 23 -12.39 4.98 2.02
CA ASP A 23 -13.41 6.01 2.19
C ASP A 23 -13.68 6.28 3.68
N PRO A 24 -13.47 7.51 4.18
CA PRO A 24 -13.79 7.88 5.56
C PRO A 24 -15.28 7.75 5.88
N ARG A 25 -16.15 7.73 4.85
CA ARG A 25 -17.59 7.50 5.00
C ARG A 25 -17.98 6.01 4.93
N ARG A 26 -17.01 5.11 4.76
CA ARG A 26 -17.18 3.65 4.65
C ARG A 26 -18.16 3.20 3.57
N ARG A 27 -18.32 3.96 2.48
CA ARG A 27 -19.25 3.62 1.39
C ARG A 27 -18.78 2.41 0.58
N PHE A 28 -17.48 2.18 0.53
CA PHE A 28 -16.86 1.04 -0.14
C PHE A 28 -15.66 0.49 0.65
N GLY A 29 -15.26 -0.73 0.33
CA GLY A 29 -14.05 -1.38 0.82
C GLY A 29 -12.94 -1.34 -0.22
N THR A 30 -11.70 -1.35 0.25
CA THR A 30 -10.51 -1.28 -0.60
C THR A 30 -9.57 -2.46 -0.31
N LEU A 31 -9.17 -3.17 -1.36
CA LEU A 31 -8.08 -4.15 -1.33
C LEU A 31 -6.82 -3.53 -1.92
N TYR A 32 -5.69 -3.72 -1.24
CA TYR A 32 -4.39 -3.25 -1.71
C TYR A 32 -3.60 -4.41 -2.31
N ALA A 33 -3.13 -4.23 -3.54
CA ALA A 33 -2.30 -5.19 -4.26
C ALA A 33 -1.14 -4.48 -4.94
N ALA A 34 -0.14 -5.25 -5.36
CA ALA A 34 0.93 -4.78 -6.23
C ALA A 34 1.20 -5.82 -7.34
N GLU A 35 1.80 -5.36 -8.44
CA GLU A 35 2.15 -6.22 -9.57
C GLU A 35 3.29 -7.19 -9.20
N GLU A 36 4.25 -6.73 -8.40
CA GLU A 36 5.35 -7.51 -7.89
C GLU A 36 5.10 -8.02 -6.47
N ARG A 37 5.49 -9.28 -6.22
CA ARG A 37 5.46 -9.86 -4.87
C ARG A 37 6.35 -9.09 -3.90
N LEU A 38 7.52 -8.64 -4.36
CA LEU A 38 8.44 -7.83 -3.58
C LEU A 38 7.78 -6.52 -3.13
N ALA A 39 7.05 -5.85 -4.02
CA ALA A 39 6.32 -4.63 -3.70
C ALA A 39 5.26 -4.87 -2.61
N CYS A 40 4.50 -5.96 -2.68
CA CYS A 40 3.57 -6.36 -1.62
C CYS A 40 4.27 -6.52 -0.26
N PHE A 41 5.45 -7.15 -0.23
CA PHE A 41 6.22 -7.27 1.02
C PHE A 41 6.73 -5.91 1.50
N ILE A 42 7.26 -5.07 0.62
CA ILE A 42 7.74 -3.73 0.95
C ILE A 42 6.62 -2.88 1.57
N GLU A 43 5.43 -2.83 0.95
CA GLU A 43 4.31 -2.05 1.49
C GLU A 43 3.79 -2.61 2.82
N THR A 44 3.74 -3.94 2.97
CA THR A 44 3.24 -4.58 4.19
C THR A 44 4.23 -4.49 5.36
N LEU A 45 5.53 -4.65 5.08
CA LEU A 45 6.59 -4.63 6.10
C LEU A 45 7.01 -3.22 6.51
N ALA A 46 6.60 -2.19 5.76
CA ALA A 46 6.98 -0.80 6.01
C ALA A 46 6.73 -0.32 7.44
N ARG A 47 5.71 -0.85 8.11
CA ARG A 47 5.36 -0.51 9.50
C ARG A 47 6.36 -1.02 10.54
N PHE A 48 7.20 -1.99 10.18
CA PHE A 48 8.22 -2.55 11.06
C PHE A 48 9.59 -1.89 10.88
N ARG A 49 9.71 -0.95 9.92
CA ARG A 49 10.94 -0.23 9.68
C ARG A 49 11.39 0.52 10.94
N PRO A 50 12.71 0.55 11.22
CA PRO A 50 13.25 1.46 12.22
C PRO A 50 12.82 2.91 11.91
N SER A 51 12.41 3.63 12.94
CA SER A 51 12.14 5.06 12.82
C SER A 51 13.42 5.84 12.54
N VAL A 52 13.31 7.00 11.89
CA VAL A 52 14.46 7.89 11.63
C VAL A 52 15.19 8.26 12.93
N ARG A 53 14.45 8.39 14.05
CA ARG A 53 15.02 8.63 15.38
C ARG A 53 15.92 7.47 15.85
N GLN A 54 15.49 6.22 15.64
CA GLN A 54 16.29 5.04 16.01
C GLN A 54 17.57 4.99 15.17
N LEU A 55 17.45 5.19 13.86
CA LEU A 55 18.60 5.22 12.96
C LEU A 55 19.62 6.32 13.33
N ALA A 56 19.14 7.51 13.70
CA ALA A 56 20.02 8.59 14.17
C ALA A 56 20.76 8.22 15.46
N ALA A 57 20.05 7.64 16.43
CA ALA A 57 20.66 7.19 17.69
C ALA A 57 21.69 6.06 17.48
N GLU A 58 21.46 5.16 16.52
CA GLU A 58 22.40 4.10 16.15
C GLU A 58 23.67 4.65 15.48
N ALA A 59 23.54 5.67 14.64
CA ALA A 59 24.67 6.31 13.97
C ALA A 59 25.62 7.04 14.95
N ASP A 60 25.10 7.57 16.05
CA ASP A 60 25.88 8.24 17.10
C ASP A 60 26.68 7.24 17.96
N ILE A 61 26.28 5.96 17.99
CA ILE A 61 27.01 4.89 18.68
C ILE A 61 28.18 4.46 17.80
N THR A 62 29.31 5.15 17.97
CA THR A 62 30.62 4.87 17.35
C THR A 62 31.25 3.54 17.81
N SER A 63 30.56 2.41 17.66
CA SER A 63 31.11 1.10 18.02
C SER A 63 31.46 0.27 16.79
N ARG A 64 32.66 -0.34 16.82
CA ARG A 64 33.28 -1.16 15.76
C ARG A 64 32.56 -2.49 15.48
N GLU A 65 31.32 -2.65 15.91
CA GLU A 65 30.52 -3.85 15.69
C GLU A 65 29.48 -3.60 14.59
N ARG A 66 29.26 -4.60 13.73
CA ARG A 66 28.25 -4.52 12.67
C ARG A 66 26.89 -4.17 13.30
N PRO A 67 26.12 -3.22 12.72
CA PRO A 67 24.78 -2.92 13.20
C PRO A 67 23.95 -4.20 13.25
N ARG A 68 23.48 -4.59 14.45
CA ARG A 68 22.43 -5.61 14.56
C ARG A 68 21.15 -5.01 13.98
N ALA A 69 20.37 -5.80 13.25
CA ALA A 69 19.03 -5.39 12.82
C ALA A 69 18.26 -4.87 14.05
N SER A 70 17.95 -3.58 14.07
CA SER A 70 17.35 -2.93 15.22
C SER A 70 15.85 -3.19 15.33
N SER A 71 15.26 -3.76 14.28
CA SER A 71 13.86 -4.15 14.22
C SER A 71 13.71 -5.59 13.74
N GLN A 72 12.80 -6.33 14.36
CA GLN A 72 12.53 -7.73 14.05
C GLN A 72 11.09 -7.87 13.56
N LEU A 73 10.88 -8.75 12.58
CA LEU A 73 9.54 -9.17 12.20
C LEU A 73 8.95 -10.06 13.31
N PRO A 74 7.67 -9.92 13.68
CA PRO A 74 7.02 -10.84 14.61
C PRO A 74 7.14 -12.29 14.14
N ALA A 75 7.40 -13.22 15.07
CA ALA A 75 7.67 -14.62 14.75
C ALA A 75 6.49 -15.33 14.07
N ASP A 76 5.27 -14.91 14.39
CA ASP A 76 4.00 -15.41 13.86
C ASP A 76 3.55 -14.70 12.57
N TRP A 77 4.26 -13.66 12.12
CA TRP A 77 3.83 -12.85 10.98
C TRP A 77 3.59 -13.69 9.72
N CYS A 78 4.47 -14.64 9.41
CA CYS A 78 4.31 -15.55 8.27
C CYS A 78 3.08 -16.47 8.39
N ASP A 79 2.67 -16.81 9.61
CA ASP A 79 1.52 -17.66 9.89
C ASP A 79 0.20 -16.88 9.86
N GLU A 80 0.23 -15.60 10.21
CA GLU A 80 -0.91 -14.67 10.11
C GLU A 80 -1.17 -14.18 8.68
N HIS A 81 -0.19 -14.26 7.79
CA HIS A 81 -0.30 -13.72 6.42
C HIS A 81 -0.32 -14.80 5.35
N ARG A 82 -0.95 -14.50 4.22
CA ARG A 82 -0.99 -15.36 3.02
C ARG A 82 -0.68 -14.54 1.80
N LEU A 83 0.01 -15.16 0.85
CA LEU A 83 0.22 -14.57 -0.46
C LEU A 83 -0.92 -15.01 -1.39
N ALA A 84 -1.72 -14.04 -1.84
CA ALA A 84 -2.67 -14.25 -2.92
C ALA A 84 -2.17 -13.66 -4.23
N ARG A 85 -2.75 -14.18 -5.31
CA ARG A 85 -2.69 -13.61 -6.64
C ARG A 85 -4.13 -13.44 -7.11
N LEU A 86 -4.37 -12.38 -7.84
CA LEU A 86 -5.68 -12.09 -8.43
C LEU A 86 -5.49 -11.61 -9.86
N ARG A 87 -6.55 -11.73 -10.67
CA ARG A 87 -6.64 -11.11 -11.99
C ARG A 87 -7.79 -10.10 -11.98
N LEU A 88 -7.51 -8.91 -12.49
CA LEU A 88 -8.53 -7.89 -12.75
C LEU A 88 -9.20 -8.23 -14.08
N ARG A 89 -10.54 -8.35 -14.10
CA ARG A 89 -11.28 -8.62 -15.35
C ARG A 89 -11.19 -7.42 -16.31
N PRO A 90 -11.20 -7.66 -17.63
CA PRO A 90 -11.26 -6.58 -18.61
C PRO A 90 -12.60 -5.82 -18.54
N GLY A 91 -12.65 -4.62 -19.13
CA GLY A 91 -13.85 -3.79 -19.18
C GLY A 91 -14.11 -2.96 -17.90
N GLN A 92 -13.14 -2.90 -17.00
CA GLN A 92 -13.18 -2.08 -15.78
C GLN A 92 -12.35 -0.80 -15.96
N SER A 93 -12.85 0.31 -15.42
CA SER A 93 -12.18 1.61 -15.42
C SER A 93 -11.32 1.80 -14.18
N TRP A 94 -10.09 2.28 -14.36
CA TRP A 94 -9.11 2.51 -13.28
C TRP A 94 -8.61 3.96 -13.32
N LEU A 95 -8.59 4.61 -12.16
CA LEU A 95 -8.00 5.94 -12.04
C LEU A 95 -6.48 5.79 -11.93
N ASP A 96 -5.75 6.10 -13.00
CA ASP A 96 -4.29 5.92 -13.03
C ASP A 96 -3.55 7.20 -12.61
N LEU A 97 -3.12 7.25 -11.35
CA LEU A 97 -2.34 8.37 -10.79
C LEU A 97 -0.88 8.38 -11.27
N ARG A 98 -0.42 7.34 -11.97
CA ARG A 98 0.91 7.29 -12.58
C ARG A 98 0.96 8.13 -13.86
N ALA A 99 -0.18 8.26 -14.54
CA ALA A 99 -0.31 9.06 -15.74
C ALA A 99 -0.32 10.57 -15.42
N PHE A 100 0.44 11.34 -16.21
CA PHE A 100 0.53 12.79 -16.07
C PHE A 100 -0.83 13.48 -16.30
N ASP A 101 -1.52 13.11 -17.38
CA ASP A 101 -2.80 13.72 -17.75
C ASP A 101 -3.87 13.53 -16.66
N THR A 102 -3.90 12.37 -16.01
CA THR A 102 -4.79 12.11 -14.86
C THR A 102 -4.48 13.06 -13.72
N ARG A 103 -3.20 13.23 -13.36
CA ARG A 103 -2.79 14.15 -12.29
C ARG A 103 -3.17 15.59 -12.61
N GLU A 104 -2.95 16.04 -13.84
CA GLU A 104 -3.36 17.38 -14.27
C GLU A 104 -4.88 17.58 -14.26
N ALA A 105 -5.66 16.56 -14.60
CA ALA A 105 -7.12 16.61 -14.48
C ALA A 105 -7.56 16.71 -13.00
N LEU A 106 -7.00 15.87 -12.14
CA LEU A 106 -7.27 15.88 -10.70
C LEU A 106 -6.82 17.19 -10.03
N ARG A 107 -5.69 17.75 -10.45
CA ARG A 107 -5.18 19.03 -9.96
C ARG A 107 -6.21 20.15 -10.16
N ARG A 108 -6.85 20.19 -11.34
CA ARG A 108 -7.93 21.15 -11.62
C ARG A 108 -9.19 20.83 -10.82
N GLN A 109 -9.57 19.55 -10.75
CA GLN A 109 -10.76 19.08 -10.04
C GLN A 109 -10.72 19.37 -8.53
N PHE A 110 -9.55 19.23 -7.91
CA PHE A 110 -9.34 19.34 -6.47
C PHE A 110 -8.61 20.64 -6.06
N ALA A 111 -8.58 21.66 -6.92
CA ALA A 111 -7.82 22.88 -6.66
C ALA A 111 -8.22 23.57 -5.33
N GLY A 112 -9.51 23.57 -5.00
CA GLY A 112 -10.01 24.13 -3.75
C GLY A 112 -9.56 23.33 -2.52
N GLU A 113 -9.63 22.01 -2.59
CA GLU A 113 -9.19 21.10 -1.54
C GLU A 113 -7.67 21.14 -1.34
N LEU A 114 -6.90 21.20 -2.43
CA LEU A 114 -5.45 21.36 -2.39
C LEU A 114 -5.05 22.64 -1.65
N LEU A 115 -5.70 23.77 -1.98
CA LEU A 115 -5.49 25.04 -1.27
C LEU A 115 -5.87 24.94 0.21
N ALA A 116 -7.01 24.34 0.53
CA ALA A 116 -7.47 24.17 1.90
C ALA A 116 -6.53 23.28 2.74
N LEU A 117 -5.83 22.34 2.11
CA LEU A 117 -4.85 21.45 2.73
C LEU A 117 -3.42 22.04 2.73
N GLY A 118 -3.21 23.23 2.16
CA GLY A 118 -1.87 23.83 2.04
C GLY A 118 -0.94 23.09 1.08
N ILE A 119 -1.49 22.31 0.15
CA ILE A 119 -0.75 21.55 -0.86
C ILE A 119 -0.56 22.45 -2.09
N ALA A 120 0.70 22.78 -2.39
CA ALA A 120 1.02 23.70 -3.47
C ALA A 120 0.71 23.12 -4.86
N ASP A 121 0.87 21.82 -5.04
CA ASP A 121 0.61 21.16 -6.31
C ASP A 121 0.28 19.66 -6.16
N LEU A 122 -0.38 19.08 -7.17
CA LEU A 122 -0.67 17.65 -7.28
C LEU A 122 0.22 16.99 -8.33
N ASP A 123 1.51 16.88 -8.02
CA ASP A 123 2.48 16.15 -8.82
C ASP A 123 2.62 14.68 -8.35
N LEU A 124 3.66 13.97 -8.83
CA LEU A 124 3.92 12.60 -8.39
C LEU A 124 4.15 12.50 -6.87
N SER A 125 4.77 13.51 -6.26
CA SER A 125 4.97 13.55 -4.80
C SER A 125 3.66 13.81 -4.06
N GLY A 126 2.79 14.66 -4.62
CA GLY A 126 1.43 14.90 -4.15
C GLY A 126 0.56 13.64 -4.23
N ALA A 127 0.68 12.83 -5.29
CA ALA A 127 -0.03 11.56 -5.41
C ALA A 127 0.48 10.48 -4.42
N LEU A 128 1.72 10.62 -3.95
CA LEU A 128 2.37 9.75 -2.97
C LEU A 128 2.32 10.32 -1.54
N THR A 129 1.58 11.42 -1.34
CA THR A 129 1.51 12.14 -0.07
C THR A 129 1.05 11.28 1.09
N SER A 130 1.47 11.64 2.30
CA SER A 130 0.91 11.09 3.55
C SER A 130 -0.45 11.70 3.90
N GLU A 131 -0.87 12.76 3.18
CA GLU A 131 -2.13 13.45 3.43
C GLU A 131 -3.32 12.61 3.00
N ARG A 132 -3.82 11.86 3.99
CA ARG A 132 -4.98 10.97 3.85
C ARG A 132 -6.21 11.70 3.36
N ALA A 133 -6.46 12.92 3.83
CA ALA A 133 -7.65 13.68 3.42
C ALA A 133 -7.73 13.85 1.88
N LEU A 134 -6.61 14.14 1.23
CA LEU A 134 -6.56 14.27 -0.23
C LEU A 134 -6.73 12.92 -0.93
N THR A 135 -5.91 11.93 -0.55
CA THR A 135 -5.91 10.60 -1.22
C THR A 135 -7.24 9.87 -1.03
N GLN A 136 -7.88 10.01 0.12
CA GLN A 136 -9.21 9.48 0.42
C GLN A 136 -10.31 10.26 -0.31
N GLY A 137 -10.17 11.58 -0.44
CA GLY A 137 -11.06 12.41 -1.26
C GLY A 137 -11.04 12.02 -2.73
N ILE A 138 -9.85 11.79 -3.29
CA ILE A 138 -9.64 11.28 -4.65
C ILE A 138 -10.29 9.90 -4.80
N ALA A 139 -10.08 8.98 -3.84
CA ALA A 139 -10.70 7.66 -3.88
C ALA A 139 -12.23 7.73 -3.85
N GLY A 140 -12.79 8.58 -2.99
CA GLY A 140 -14.22 8.83 -2.91
C GLY A 140 -14.80 9.34 -4.23
N TRP A 141 -14.17 10.34 -4.83
CA TRP A 141 -14.56 10.87 -6.14
C TRP A 141 -14.44 9.83 -7.26
N ALA A 142 -13.36 9.03 -7.25
CA ALA A 142 -13.15 7.99 -8.23
C ALA A 142 -14.27 6.96 -8.18
N TYR A 143 -14.63 6.50 -6.97
CA TYR A 143 -15.74 5.58 -6.77
C TYR A 143 -17.07 6.17 -7.25
N ASP A 144 -17.36 7.42 -6.89
CA ASP A 144 -18.60 8.12 -7.28
C ASP A 144 -18.70 8.34 -8.81
N THR A 145 -17.55 8.40 -9.49
CA THR A 145 -17.46 8.56 -10.95
C THR A 145 -17.49 7.21 -11.69
N GLY A 146 -17.59 6.08 -10.96
CA GLY A 146 -17.68 4.74 -11.56
C GLY A 146 -16.34 4.06 -11.85
N TYR A 147 -15.24 4.55 -11.26
CA TYR A 147 -13.98 3.81 -11.27
C TYR A 147 -14.05 2.60 -10.33
N HIS A 148 -13.28 1.56 -10.64
CA HIS A 148 -13.19 0.30 -9.90
C HIS A 148 -11.97 0.26 -8.98
N GLY A 149 -11.20 1.35 -8.94
CA GLY A 149 -10.01 1.47 -8.12
C GLY A 149 -9.04 2.52 -8.65
N VAL A 150 -7.91 2.59 -7.97
CA VAL A 150 -6.82 3.53 -8.24
C VAL A 150 -5.54 2.75 -8.51
N ALA A 151 -4.88 3.03 -9.62
CA ALA A 151 -3.52 2.57 -9.90
C ALA A 151 -2.53 3.68 -9.53
N TYR A 152 -1.49 3.34 -8.77
CA TYR A 152 -0.53 4.30 -8.23
C TYR A 152 0.85 3.68 -8.06
N SER A 153 1.90 4.48 -8.08
CA SER A 153 3.26 4.00 -7.77
C SER A 153 3.42 3.80 -6.27
N SER A 154 4.27 2.86 -5.84
CA SER A 154 4.64 2.78 -4.43
C SER A 154 5.37 4.05 -3.99
N ARG A 155 5.21 4.43 -2.72
CA ARG A 155 6.00 5.53 -2.14
C ARG A 155 7.47 5.16 -1.90
N PHE A 156 7.80 3.88 -1.99
CA PHE A 156 9.16 3.37 -1.74
C PHE A 156 9.98 3.21 -3.01
N ASP A 157 9.32 2.94 -4.13
CA ASP A 157 9.94 2.88 -5.44
C ASP A 157 8.88 3.17 -6.50
N VAL A 158 9.17 4.13 -7.38
CA VAL A 158 8.27 4.52 -8.47
C VAL A 158 8.05 3.41 -9.49
N ALA A 159 8.99 2.45 -9.57
CA ALA A 159 8.89 1.28 -10.44
C ALA A 159 7.89 0.24 -9.94
N PHE A 160 7.49 0.27 -8.66
CA PHE A 160 6.48 -0.65 -8.13
C PHE A 160 5.08 -0.12 -8.37
N ASN A 161 4.30 -0.88 -9.11
CA ASN A 161 2.91 -0.56 -9.42
C ASN A 161 1.99 -1.16 -8.35
N CYS A 162 1.26 -0.30 -7.67
CA CYS A 162 0.27 -0.65 -6.66
C CYS A 162 -1.14 -0.32 -7.12
N TRP A 163 -2.09 -1.05 -6.54
CA TRP A 163 -3.50 -0.99 -6.88
C TRP A 163 -4.32 -0.93 -5.60
N ALA A 164 -5.19 0.07 -5.51
CA ALA A 164 -6.27 0.13 -4.54
C ALA A 164 -7.56 -0.26 -5.27
N VAL A 165 -7.96 -1.51 -5.11
CA VAL A 165 -9.11 -2.11 -5.79
C VAL A 165 -10.36 -1.91 -4.93
N PHE A 166 -11.40 -1.32 -5.48
CA PHE A 166 -12.65 -1.08 -4.76
C PHE A 166 -13.58 -2.29 -4.80
N ASP A 167 -14.55 -2.36 -3.88
CA ASP A 167 -15.47 -3.50 -3.75
C ASP A 167 -16.50 -3.64 -4.89
N ASN A 168 -16.63 -2.63 -5.75
CA ASN A 168 -17.38 -2.70 -7.01
C ASN A 168 -16.57 -3.39 -8.13
N ALA A 169 -15.30 -3.70 -7.93
CA ALA A 169 -14.45 -4.37 -8.91
C ALA A 169 -14.71 -5.88 -8.99
N MET A 170 -14.68 -6.40 -10.21
CA MET A 170 -14.64 -7.83 -10.49
C MET A 170 -13.20 -8.34 -10.45
N ILE A 171 -12.87 -9.05 -9.39
CA ILE A 171 -11.58 -9.75 -9.22
C ILE A 171 -11.75 -11.26 -9.39
N GLU A 172 -10.74 -11.91 -9.96
CA GLU A 172 -10.67 -13.36 -10.07
C GLU A 172 -9.49 -13.89 -9.24
N PRO A 173 -9.75 -14.57 -8.11
CA PRO A 173 -8.70 -15.20 -7.30
C PRO A 173 -7.96 -16.27 -8.09
N ILE A 174 -6.63 -16.24 -8.04
CA ILE A 174 -5.78 -17.31 -8.58
C ILE A 174 -5.33 -18.19 -7.41
N LEU A 175 -6.05 -19.30 -7.24
CA LEU A 175 -5.80 -20.29 -6.19
C LEU A 175 -4.60 -21.22 -6.53
N PRO A 176 -4.00 -21.86 -5.50
CA PRO A 176 -4.24 -21.67 -4.07
C PRO A 176 -3.54 -20.41 -3.53
N PHE A 177 -4.08 -19.85 -2.44
CA PHE A 177 -3.32 -18.89 -1.64
C PHE A 177 -2.12 -19.59 -1.01
N ARG A 178 -0.96 -18.96 -1.09
CA ARG A 178 0.30 -19.56 -0.66
C ARG A 178 0.62 -19.14 0.77
N ARG A 179 1.08 -20.10 1.57
CA ARG A 179 1.73 -19.80 2.85
C ARG A 179 3.01 -19.01 2.60
N ILE A 180 3.26 -18.02 3.43
CA ILE A 180 4.52 -17.29 3.43
C ILE A 180 5.50 -18.04 4.33
N ARG A 181 6.73 -18.23 3.85
CA ARG A 181 7.79 -18.90 4.60
C ARG A 181 8.90 -17.89 4.87
N HIS A 182 9.58 -18.03 6.00
CA HIS A 182 10.74 -17.18 6.35
C HIS A 182 11.89 -17.29 5.33
N ASP A 183 11.97 -18.39 4.58
CA ASP A 183 12.93 -18.59 3.49
C ASP A 183 12.50 -17.98 2.14
N ASN A 184 11.35 -17.31 2.06
CA ASN A 184 10.89 -16.67 0.83
C ASN A 184 11.90 -15.58 0.38
N PRO A 185 12.40 -15.64 -0.86
CA PRO A 185 13.44 -14.72 -1.32
C PRO A 185 12.99 -13.25 -1.35
N ASP A 186 11.74 -12.99 -1.74
CA ASP A 186 11.21 -11.62 -1.80
C ASP A 186 10.94 -11.05 -0.41
N LEU A 187 10.53 -11.90 0.54
CA LEU A 187 10.40 -11.52 1.96
C LEU A 187 11.76 -11.12 2.54
N ARG A 188 12.79 -11.94 2.31
CA ARG A 188 14.17 -11.66 2.76
C ARG A 188 14.73 -10.42 2.08
N ALA A 189 14.46 -10.22 0.80
CA ALA A 189 14.87 -9.02 0.06
C ALA A 189 14.23 -7.76 0.66
N ALA A 190 12.91 -7.75 0.86
CA ALA A 190 12.21 -6.63 1.48
C ALA A 190 12.72 -6.34 2.91
N ALA A 191 12.91 -7.38 3.71
CA ALA A 191 13.46 -7.25 5.05
C ALA A 191 14.88 -6.68 5.05
N THR A 192 15.74 -7.13 4.13
CA THR A 192 17.10 -6.62 3.99
C THR A 192 17.10 -5.13 3.65
N LEU A 193 16.25 -4.70 2.70
CA LEU A 193 16.08 -3.29 2.34
C LEU A 193 15.65 -2.41 3.52
N PHE A 194 14.91 -2.98 4.47
CA PHE A 194 14.42 -2.29 5.65
C PHE A 194 15.26 -2.50 6.92
N GLY A 195 16.36 -3.26 6.84
CA GLY A 195 17.18 -3.61 8.01
C GLY A 195 16.44 -4.47 9.04
N LEU A 196 15.51 -5.32 8.60
CA LEU A 196 14.72 -6.21 9.44
C LEU A 196 15.33 -7.61 9.53
N ALA A 197 15.24 -8.22 10.72
CA ALA A 197 15.47 -9.65 10.88
C ALA A 197 14.17 -10.44 10.60
N VAL A 198 14.30 -11.56 9.87
CA VAL A 198 13.21 -12.49 9.46
C VAL A 198 13.54 -13.92 9.83
#